data_AF-A0A422PXM0-F1
#
_entry.id   AF-A0A422PXM0-F1
#
_cell.length_a   1.000
_cell.length_b   1.000
_cell.length_c   1.000
_cell.angle_alpha   90.00
_cell.angle_beta   90.00
_cell.angle_gamma   90.00
#
_symmetry.space_group_name_H-M   'P 1'
#
loop_
_entity.id
_entity.type
_entity.pdbx_description
1 polymer ?
#
loop_
_entity_poly.entity_id
_entity_poly.type
_entity_poly.pdbx_seq_one_letter_code
_entity_poly.pdbx_strand_id
1 'polypeptide(L)'
;MSLKSVAPVENASAGITKGHHAASNGFIAWLIVLMVFVMYFLWAFLPGYLLDWTLLTYYPDKYWAVALPAMLVMSVVYYFSTSFLLVLYRTNPLTDGFSVADADAKEDYHSLESLSDAKETVPPLTEIPVSVTSRLLFQPWN
;
A
#
# COMPACT_ATOMS: atom_id res chain seq x y z
N MET A 1 -7.33 42.88 -14.11
CA MET A 1 -7.27 42.29 -12.76
C MET A 1 -8.36 41.23 -12.69
N SER A 2 -8.02 39.98 -13.03
CA SER A 2 -8.99 38.87 -13.15
C SER A 2 -8.92 38.03 -11.89
N LEU A 3 -9.99 38.03 -11.10
CA LEU A 3 -10.09 37.25 -9.88
C LEU A 3 -10.16 35.75 -10.26
N LYS A 4 -9.13 34.97 -9.89
CA LYS A 4 -9.24 33.52 -9.88
C LYS A 4 -10.41 33.17 -8.96
N SER A 5 -11.51 32.67 -9.54
CA SER A 5 -12.62 32.17 -8.75
C SER A 5 -12.11 30.99 -7.92
N VAL A 6 -12.20 31.14 -6.61
CA VAL A 6 -12.14 30.01 -5.68
C VAL A 6 -13.27 29.08 -6.10
N ALA A 7 -12.96 27.86 -6.50
CA ALA A 7 -13.96 26.83 -6.78
C ALA A 7 -14.36 26.17 -5.45
N PRO A 8 -15.61 26.35 -4.95
CA PRO A 8 -16.01 25.70 -3.72
C PRO A 8 -17.14 24.69 -3.98
N VAL A 9 -17.18 23.64 -3.16
CA VAL A 9 -18.29 22.66 -3.01
C VAL A 9 -18.42 21.54 -4.05
N GLU A 10 -18.25 21.78 -5.36
CA GLU A 10 -18.53 20.74 -6.38
C GLU A 10 -17.56 19.53 -6.31
N ASN A 11 -16.27 19.78 -6.09
CA ASN A 11 -15.27 18.71 -6.01
C ASN A 11 -15.37 17.89 -4.72
N ALA A 12 -15.92 18.46 -3.65
CA ALA A 12 -16.06 17.79 -2.36
C ALA A 12 -17.22 16.78 -2.35
N SER A 13 -18.36 17.14 -2.98
CA SER A 13 -19.51 16.23 -3.11
C SER A 13 -19.21 15.06 -4.07
N ALA A 14 -18.42 15.32 -5.12
CA ALA A 14 -17.94 14.28 -6.03
C ALA A 14 -16.94 13.31 -5.36
N GLY A 15 -16.15 13.76 -4.39
CA GLY A 15 -15.25 12.90 -3.61
C GLY A 15 -15.99 11.96 -2.64
N ILE A 16 -17.04 12.48 -1.97
CA ILE A 16 -17.84 11.71 -1.00
C ILE A 16 -18.67 10.62 -1.69
N THR A 17 -19.26 10.91 -2.85
CA THR A 17 -20.01 9.92 -3.64
C THR A 17 -19.10 8.80 -4.14
N LYS A 18 -17.91 9.12 -4.68
CA LYS A 18 -16.91 8.11 -5.08
C LYS A 18 -16.49 7.19 -3.93
N GLY A 19 -16.31 7.73 -2.73
CA GLY A 19 -15.97 6.94 -1.54
C GLY A 19 -17.09 6.00 -1.09
N HIS A 20 -18.35 6.44 -1.18
CA HIS A 20 -19.51 5.63 -0.76
C HIS A 20 -19.73 4.41 -1.66
N HIS A 21 -19.56 4.57 -2.98
CA HIS A 21 -19.65 3.46 -3.92
C HIS A 21 -18.49 2.46 -3.75
N ALA A 22 -17.28 2.93 -3.44
CA ALA A 22 -16.12 2.06 -3.24
C ALA A 22 -16.30 1.08 -2.07
N ALA A 23 -16.80 1.56 -0.93
CA ALA A 23 -17.05 0.71 0.24
C ALA A 23 -18.17 -0.31 0.00
N SER A 24 -19.26 0.11 -0.65
CA SER A 24 -20.38 -0.79 -1.01
C SER A 24 -19.95 -1.87 -2.00
N ASN A 25 -19.19 -1.50 -3.03
CA ASN A 25 -18.68 -2.45 -4.03
C ASN A 25 -17.71 -3.46 -3.41
N GLY A 26 -16.88 -3.03 -2.46
CA GLY A 26 -15.98 -3.92 -1.71
C GLY A 26 -16.75 -4.95 -0.89
N PHE A 27 -17.84 -4.55 -0.23
CA PHE A 27 -18.70 -5.45 0.53
C PHE A 27 -19.40 -6.50 -0.36
N ILE A 28 -19.95 -6.06 -1.50
CA ILE A 28 -20.60 -6.97 -2.47
C ILE A 28 -19.57 -7.96 -3.03
N ALA A 29 -18.39 -7.47 -3.41
CA ALA A 29 -17.30 -8.32 -3.89
C ALA A 29 -16.90 -9.35 -2.83
N TRP A 30 -16.77 -8.94 -1.56
CA TRP A 30 -16.45 -9.84 -0.46
C TRP A 30 -17.51 -10.94 -0.28
N LEU A 31 -18.80 -10.62 -0.36
CA LEU A 31 -19.88 -11.61 -0.31
C LEU A 31 -19.82 -12.61 -1.47
N ILE A 32 -19.54 -12.12 -2.69
CA ILE A 32 -19.39 -12.98 -3.88
C ILE A 32 -18.20 -13.91 -3.72
N VAL A 33 -17.04 -13.39 -3.29
CA VAL A 33 -15.85 -14.22 -3.03
C VAL A 33 -16.14 -15.26 -1.96
N LEU A 34 -16.81 -14.89 -0.87
CA LEU A 34 -17.20 -15.81 0.19
C LEU A 34 -18.14 -16.91 -0.32
N MET A 35 -19.15 -16.55 -1.12
CA MET A 35 -20.09 -17.50 -1.71
C MET A 35 -19.37 -18.49 -2.64
N VAL A 36 -18.49 -18.00 -3.52
CA VAL A 36 -17.68 -18.85 -4.41
C VAL A 36 -16.75 -19.74 -3.60
N PHE A 37 -16.15 -19.22 -2.53
CA PHE A 37 -15.28 -19.99 -1.64
C PHE A 37 -16.03 -21.14 -0.97
N VAL A 38 -17.22 -20.88 -0.41
CA VAL A 38 -18.06 -21.95 0.18
C VAL A 38 -18.46 -22.98 -0.88
N MET A 39 -18.85 -22.54 -2.07
CA MET A 39 -19.18 -23.43 -3.18
C MET A 39 -17.98 -24.31 -3.58
N TYR A 40 -16.77 -23.74 -3.60
CA TYR A 40 -15.53 -24.46 -3.86
C TYR A 40 -15.27 -25.55 -2.82
N PHE A 41 -15.44 -25.26 -1.52
CA PHE A 41 -15.31 -26.29 -0.47
C PHE A 41 -16.36 -27.38 -0.65
N LEU A 42 -17.62 -27.01 -0.90
CA LEU A 42 -18.68 -27.98 -1.12
C LEU A 42 -18.33 -28.93 -2.27
N TRP A 43 -17.88 -28.39 -3.41
CA TRP A 43 -17.42 -29.16 -4.57
C TRP A 43 -16.17 -30.01 -4.27
N ALA A 44 -15.18 -29.47 -3.57
CA ALA A 44 -13.91 -30.15 -3.27
C ALA A 44 -14.09 -31.35 -2.34
N PHE A 45 -14.94 -31.22 -1.32
CA PHE A 45 -15.12 -32.25 -0.28
C PHE A 45 -16.26 -33.22 -0.56
N LEU A 46 -17.21 -32.91 -1.46
CA LEU A 46 -18.27 -33.85 -1.80
C LEU A 46 -17.74 -35.04 -2.62
N PRO A 47 -18.10 -36.29 -2.27
CA PRO A 47 -17.79 -37.46 -3.09
C PRO A 47 -18.52 -37.40 -4.44
N GLY A 48 -17.89 -37.97 -5.49
CA GLY A 48 -18.35 -37.85 -6.89
C GLY A 48 -19.79 -38.33 -7.11
N TYR A 49 -20.22 -39.36 -6.38
CA TYR A 49 -21.60 -39.86 -6.49
C TYR A 49 -22.65 -38.80 -6.11
N LEU A 50 -22.36 -37.86 -5.20
CA LEU A 50 -23.30 -36.79 -4.85
C LEU A 50 -23.35 -35.72 -5.95
N LEU A 51 -22.21 -35.44 -6.59
CA LEU A 51 -22.13 -34.48 -7.70
C LEU A 51 -22.90 -34.97 -8.93
N ASP A 52 -22.78 -36.25 -9.25
CA ASP A 52 -23.44 -36.87 -10.40
C ASP A 52 -24.97 -36.85 -10.27
N TRP A 53 -25.50 -36.92 -9.03
CA TRP A 53 -26.92 -36.74 -8.75
C TRP A 53 -27.39 -35.29 -8.93
N THR A 54 -26.50 -34.32 -8.71
CA THR A 54 -26.80 -32.88 -8.84
C THR A 54 -26.65 -32.36 -10.27
N LEU A 55 -27.07 -33.12 -11.30
CA LEU A 55 -27.11 -32.69 -12.72
C LEU A 55 -25.83 -32.02 -13.29
N LEU A 56 -24.70 -32.11 -12.57
CA LEU A 56 -23.43 -31.46 -12.88
C LEU A 56 -22.53 -32.48 -13.59
N THR A 57 -22.94 -32.91 -14.78
CA THR A 57 -22.26 -33.98 -15.54
C THR A 57 -20.85 -33.60 -16.00
N TYR A 58 -20.48 -32.32 -15.93
CA TYR A 58 -19.17 -31.82 -16.32
C TYR A 58 -18.59 -30.87 -15.27
N TYR A 59 -17.79 -31.41 -14.36
CA TYR A 59 -16.97 -30.64 -13.42
C TYR A 59 -15.47 -30.89 -13.71
N PRO A 60 -14.58 -29.92 -13.40
CA PRO A 60 -13.14 -30.11 -13.60
C PRO A 60 -12.61 -31.27 -12.74
N ASP A 61 -11.48 -31.86 -13.11
CA ASP A 61 -10.85 -32.93 -12.33
C ASP A 61 -10.65 -32.49 -10.86
N LYS A 62 -10.94 -33.38 -9.91
CA LYS A 62 -10.71 -33.18 -8.47
C LYS A 62 -9.26 -32.85 -8.14
N TYR A 63 -8.31 -33.13 -9.02
CA TYR A 63 -6.94 -32.61 -8.92
C TYR A 63 -6.89 -31.09 -8.63
N TRP A 64 -7.79 -30.30 -9.22
CA TRP A 64 -7.85 -28.85 -9.00
C TRP A 64 -8.25 -28.45 -7.57
N ALA A 65 -8.90 -29.35 -6.82
CA ALA A 65 -9.18 -29.14 -5.40
C ALA A 65 -7.89 -29.07 -4.55
N VAL A 66 -6.82 -29.71 -4.99
CA VAL A 66 -5.51 -29.67 -4.30
C VAL A 66 -4.56 -28.68 -4.97
N ALA A 67 -4.61 -28.57 -6.29
CA ALA A 67 -3.74 -27.68 -7.04
C ALA A 67 -3.98 -26.20 -6.68
N LEU A 68 -5.23 -25.75 -6.53
CA LEU A 68 -5.53 -24.35 -6.21
C LEU A 68 -4.97 -23.91 -4.84
N PRO A 69 -5.18 -24.65 -3.74
CA PRO A 69 -4.56 -24.33 -2.45
C PRO A 69 -3.03 -24.37 -2.51
N ALA A 70 -2.45 -25.35 -3.21
CA ALA A 70 -0.99 -25.43 -3.36
C ALA A 70 -0.43 -24.21 -4.12
N MET A 71 -1.09 -23.80 -5.21
CA MET A 71 -0.72 -22.59 -5.96
C MET A 71 -0.86 -21.33 -5.12
N LEU A 72 -1.89 -21.22 -4.27
CA LEU A 72 -2.07 -20.10 -3.34
C LEU A 72 -0.92 -20.02 -2.35
N VAL A 73 -0.56 -21.14 -1.70
CA VAL A 73 0.58 -21.18 -0.76
C VAL A 73 1.87 -20.77 -1.45
N MET A 74 2.14 -21.32 -2.65
CA MET A 74 3.34 -20.96 -3.42
C MET A 74 3.35 -19.48 -3.83
N SER A 75 2.19 -18.94 -4.22
CA SER A 75 2.05 -17.52 -4.58
C SER A 75 2.32 -16.60 -3.37
N VAL A 76 1.85 -16.98 -2.19
CA VAL A 76 2.09 -16.22 -0.94
C VAL A 76 3.57 -16.23 -0.58
N VAL A 77 4.22 -17.41 -0.61
CA VAL A 77 5.68 -17.52 -0.35
C VAL A 77 6.48 -16.72 -1.37
N TYR A 78 6.12 -16.81 -2.65
CA TYR A 78 6.75 -16.03 -3.71
C TYR A 78 6.59 -14.53 -3.48
N TYR A 79 5.39 -14.06 -3.13
CA TYR A 79 5.13 -12.65 -2.86
C TYR A 79 5.95 -12.12 -1.69
N PHE A 80 6.02 -12.85 -0.57
CA PHE A 80 6.83 -12.43 0.57
C PHE A 80 8.33 -12.43 0.24
N SER A 81 8.81 -13.47 -0.43
CA SER A 81 10.21 -13.58 -0.81
C SER A 81 10.63 -12.45 -1.75
N THR A 82 9.84 -12.19 -2.79
CA THR A 82 10.08 -11.09 -3.74
C THR A 82 9.97 -9.73 -3.09
N SER A 83 8.98 -9.51 -2.23
CA SER A 83 8.85 -8.25 -1.49
C SER A 83 10.06 -8.01 -0.58
N PHE A 84 10.54 -9.04 0.12
CA PHE A 84 11.75 -8.95 0.94
C PHE A 84 12.99 -8.65 0.09
N LEU A 85 13.17 -9.36 -1.03
CA LEU A 85 14.25 -9.10 -1.98
C LEU A 85 14.21 -7.69 -2.55
N LEU A 86 13.01 -7.18 -2.87
CA LEU A 86 12.81 -5.80 -3.36
C LEU A 86 13.13 -4.77 -2.29
N VAL A 87 12.75 -5.01 -1.03
CA VAL A 87 13.13 -4.16 0.09
C VAL A 87 14.64 -4.14 0.24
N LEU A 88 15.31 -5.30 0.24
CA LEU A 88 16.77 -5.36 0.31
C LEU A 88 17.44 -4.66 -0.87
N TYR A 89 16.92 -4.82 -2.08
CA TYR A 89 17.45 -4.16 -3.27
C TYR A 89 17.30 -2.63 -3.22
N ARG A 90 16.21 -2.13 -2.62
CA ARG A 90 15.94 -0.70 -2.47
C ARG A 90 16.60 -0.07 -1.25
N THR A 91 17.03 -0.86 -0.27
CA THR A 91 17.68 -0.37 0.94
C THR A 91 19.11 0.06 0.60
N ASN A 92 19.53 1.24 1.07
CA ASN A 92 20.91 1.69 0.97
C ASN A 92 21.85 0.68 1.67
N PRO A 93 23.13 0.61 1.30
CA PRO A 93 24.06 -0.28 2.00
C PRO A 93 24.07 0.03 3.50
N LEU A 94 24.17 -1.02 4.33
CA LEU A 94 24.17 -0.91 5.80
C LEU A 94 25.34 -0.08 6.36
N THR A 95 26.35 0.20 5.52
CA THR A 95 27.51 1.05 5.81
C THR A 95 27.25 2.52 5.54
N ASP A 96 26.12 2.87 4.94
CA ASP A 96 25.74 4.25 4.63
C ASP A 96 24.74 4.78 5.68
N GLY A 97 25.09 5.91 6.31
CA GLY A 97 24.23 6.60 7.27
C GLY A 97 22.91 7.09 6.66
N PHE A 98 22.86 7.24 5.34
CA PHE A 98 21.61 7.53 4.61
C PHE A 98 20.59 6.37 4.63
N SER A 99 20.93 5.19 5.15
CA SER A 99 19.93 4.15 5.48
C SER A 99 18.96 4.57 6.58
N VAL A 100 19.36 5.51 7.46
CA VAL A 100 18.54 6.03 8.57
C VAL A 100 17.90 7.38 8.23
N ALA A 101 18.42 8.07 7.20
CA ALA A 101 17.88 9.35 6.76
C ALA A 101 16.59 9.16 5.96
N ASP A 102 15.58 9.98 6.26
CA ASP A 102 14.33 10.01 5.49
C ASP A 102 14.56 10.72 4.15
N ALA A 103 14.51 9.97 3.05
CA ALA A 103 14.70 10.47 1.70
C ALA A 103 13.48 11.25 1.17
N ASP A 104 12.28 10.97 1.71
CA ASP A 104 11.01 11.58 1.31
C ASP A 104 10.57 12.70 2.28
N ALA A 105 11.46 13.11 3.19
CA ALA A 105 11.22 14.21 4.11
C ALA A 105 10.87 15.48 3.35
N LYS A 106 9.65 15.99 3.60
CA LYS A 106 9.18 17.24 3.00
C LYS A 106 10.06 18.39 3.50
N GLU A 107 10.74 19.07 2.58
CA GLU A 107 11.55 20.23 2.93
C GLU A 107 10.64 21.38 3.36
N ASP A 108 10.70 21.74 4.63
CA ASP A 108 10.03 22.92 5.17
C ASP A 108 10.95 24.13 4.98
N TYR A 109 10.81 24.79 3.85
CA TYR A 109 11.66 25.92 3.47
C TYR A 109 11.43 27.16 4.35
N HIS A 110 10.28 27.27 5.02
CA HIS A 110 9.95 28.44 5.84
C HIS A 110 10.78 28.52 7.13
N SER A 111 11.08 27.37 7.76
CA SER A 111 11.92 27.35 8.96
C SER A 111 13.38 27.68 8.63
N LEU A 112 13.86 27.31 7.45
CA LEU A 112 15.21 27.62 6.97
C LEU A 112 15.38 29.10 6.59
N GLU A 113 14.36 29.71 5.97
CA GLU A 113 14.35 31.13 5.63
C GLU A 113 14.46 32.01 6.89
N SER A 114 13.72 31.65 7.95
CA SER A 114 13.80 32.34 9.25
C SER A 114 15.16 32.22 9.94
N LEU A 115 15.93 31.15 9.69
CA LEU A 115 17.28 30.98 10.22
C LEU A 115 18.32 31.76 9.41
N SER A 116 18.13 31.84 8.09
CA SER A 116 19.00 32.59 7.18
C SER A 116 18.93 34.10 7.38
N ASP A 117 17.74 34.63 7.71
CA ASP A 117 17.50 36.07 7.89
C ASP A 117 18.07 36.62 9.21
N ALA A 118 18.36 35.74 10.19
CA ALA A 118 18.87 36.10 11.51
C ALA A 118 20.36 36.49 11.57
N LYS A 119 20.90 37.11 10.50
CA LYS A 119 22.33 37.42 10.37
C LYS A 119 22.82 38.51 11.35
N GLU A 120 21.92 39.29 11.95
CA GLU A 120 22.27 40.42 12.83
C GLU A 120 21.56 40.42 14.21
N THR A 121 20.75 39.41 14.55
CA THR A 121 20.06 39.29 15.86
C THR A 121 19.91 37.82 16.26
N VAL A 122 19.73 37.55 17.56
CA VAL A 122 19.51 36.19 18.08
C VAL A 122 18.38 35.51 17.28
N PRO A 123 18.64 34.36 16.63
CA PRO A 123 17.65 33.70 15.79
C PRO A 123 16.44 33.25 16.62
N PRO A 124 15.23 33.28 16.03
CA PRO A 124 14.04 32.72 16.68
C PRO A 124 14.19 31.21 16.88
N LEU A 125 13.62 30.66 17.97
CA LEU A 125 13.52 29.22 18.15
C LEU A 125 12.60 28.66 17.06
N THR A 126 13.18 27.95 16.10
CA THR A 126 12.48 27.26 15.02
C THR A 126 13.04 25.85 14.86
N GLU A 127 12.19 24.90 14.47
CA GLU A 127 12.61 23.51 14.30
C GLU A 127 13.42 23.35 13.00
N ILE A 128 14.53 22.63 13.09
CA ILE A 128 15.35 22.29 11.93
C ILE A 128 14.65 21.14 11.18
N PRO A 129 14.39 21.28 9.86
CA PRO A 129 13.80 20.21 9.08
C PRO A 129 14.57 18.89 9.22
N VAL A 130 13.84 17.79 9.34
CA VAL A 130 14.41 16.45 9.53
C VAL A 130 15.38 16.06 8.41
N SER A 131 15.18 16.56 7.19
CA SER A 131 16.09 16.35 6.05
C SER A 131 17.47 16.97 6.29
N VAL A 132 17.52 18.18 6.86
CA VAL A 132 18.77 18.88 7.17
C VAL A 132 19.48 18.23 8.35
N THR A 133 18.75 17.95 9.43
CA THR A 133 19.31 17.28 10.61
C THR A 133 19.88 15.90 10.26
N SER A 134 19.15 15.11 9.47
CA SER A 134 19.62 13.80 9.00
C SER A 134 20.87 13.93 8.13
N ARG A 135 20.89 14.90 7.21
CA ARG A 135 22.08 15.18 6.37
C ARG A 135 23.27 15.70 7.15
N LEU A 136 23.11 16.33 8.31
CA LEU A 136 24.23 16.77 9.15
C LEU A 136 24.76 15.65 10.03
N LEU A 137 23.86 14.83 10.58
CA LEU A 137 24.21 13.78 11.53
C LEU A 137 24.77 12.53 10.84
N PHE A 138 24.29 12.21 9.64
CA PHE A 138 24.62 10.98 8.92
C PHE A 138 25.51 11.19 7.69
N GLN A 139 26.30 12.27 7.65
CA GLN A 139 27.32 12.48 6.62
C GLN A 139 28.33 11.31 6.63
N PRO A 140 28.87 10.91 5.47
CA PRO A 140 30.00 9.99 5.45
C PRO A 140 31.17 10.65 6.21
N TRP A 141 31.50 10.08 7.37
CA TRP A 141 32.63 10.48 8.19
C TRP A 141 33.90 10.11 7.42
N ASN A 142 34.57 11.12 6.87
CA ASN A 142 35.86 10.97 6.22
C ASN A 142 36.99 11.19 7.24
#